data_AF-A0A8T4FHU4-F1
#
_entry.id   AF-A0A8T4FHU4-F1
#
_cell.length_a   1.000
_cell.length_b   1.000
_cell.length_c   1.000
_cell.angle_alpha   90.00
_cell.angle_beta   90.00
_cell.angle_gamma   90.00
#
_symmetry.space_group_name_H-M   'P 1'
#
loop_
_entity.id
_entity.type
_entity.pdbx_description
1 polymer ?
#
loop_
_entity_poly.entity_id
_entity_poly.type
_entity_poly.pdbx_seq_one_letter_code
_entity_poly.pdbx_strand_id
1 'polypeptide(L)' 'MKKIVVSDAVYNELCSRRRGRESISETLLRELKPVKKCERRKELEQLRKEPAITQSEFESRIGSDRT' A
#
# COMPACT_ATOMS: atom_id res chain seq x y z
N MET A 1 -27.78 3.82 3.35
CA MET A 1 -26.80 4.08 2.28
C MET A 1 -26.39 5.55 2.32
N LYS A 2 -25.10 5.86 2.28
CA LYS A 2 -24.61 7.23 2.08
C LYS A 2 -24.56 7.54 0.58
N LYS A 3 -24.82 8.79 0.20
CA LYS A 3 -24.70 9.26 -1.19
C LYS A 3 -23.41 10.05 -1.34
N ILE A 4 -22.75 9.88 -2.48
CA ILE A 4 -21.59 10.68 -2.88
C ILE A 4 -21.87 11.26 -4.26
N VAL A 5 -21.35 12.45 -4.52
CA VAL A 5 -21.40 13.07 -5.83
C VAL A 5 -20.05 12.87 -6.48
N VAL A 6 -20.06 12.37 -7.72
CA VAL A 6 -18.87 12.15 -8.55
C VAL A 6 -19.11 12.76 -9.91
N SER A 7 -18.04 13.06 -10.66
CA SER A 7 -18.19 13.46 -12.05
C SER A 7 -18.64 12.28 -12.91
N ASP A 8 -19.28 12.58 -14.05
CA ASP A 8 -19.73 11.58 -15.01
C ASP A 8 -18.58 10.69 -15.50
N ALA A 9 -17.39 11.27 -15.68
CA ALA A 9 -16.19 10.53 -16.07
C ALA A 9 -15.83 9.44 -15.05
N VAL A 10 -15.86 9.76 -13.75
CA VAL A 10 -15.59 8.79 -12.68
C VAL A 10 -16.69 7.75 -12.59
N TYR A 11 -17.95 8.15 -12.76
CA TYR A 11 -19.06 7.21 -12.76
C TYR A 11 -18.95 6.20 -13.91
N ASN A 12 -18.64 6.67 -15.12
CA ASN A 12 -18.45 5.82 -16.30
C ASN A 12 -17.28 4.85 -16.12
N GLU A 13 -16.18 5.30 -15.52
CA GLU A 13 -15.05 4.44 -15.19
C GLU A 13 -15.42 3.38 -14.14
N LEU A 14 -16.19 3.72 -13.11
CA LEU A 14 -16.68 2.73 -12.14
C LEU A 14 -17.60 1.69 -12.78
N CYS A 15 -18.49 2.13 -13.68
CA CYS A 15 -19.38 1.25 -14.42
C CYS A 15 -18.61 0.30 -15.35
N SER A 16 -17.54 0.76 -16.02
CA SER A 16 -16.75 -0.09 -16.91
C SER A 16 -15.97 -1.18 -16.16
N ARG A 17 -15.62 -0.94 -14.89
CA ARG A 17 -14.94 -1.91 -14.02
C ARG A 17 -15.88 -2.90 -13.34
N ARG A 18 -17.21 -2.70 -13.45
CA ARG A 18 -18.23 -3.50 -12.79
C ARG A 18 -18.25 -4.94 -13.35
N ARG A 19 -18.29 -5.94 -12.47
CA ARG A 19 -18.38 -7.36 -12.84
C ARG A 19 -19.79 -7.92 -12.62
N GLY A 20 -20.43 -8.35 -13.70
CA GLY A 20 -21.76 -8.99 -13.64
C GLY A 20 -22.82 -8.07 -13.03
N ARG A 21 -23.45 -8.51 -11.94
CA ARG A 21 -24.54 -7.79 -11.26
C ARG A 21 -24.11 -7.12 -9.94
N GLU A 22 -22.81 -7.01 -9.66
CA GLU A 22 -22.31 -6.39 -8.42
C GLU A 22 -22.81 -4.94 -8.26
N SER A 23 -22.95 -4.44 -7.05
CA SER A 23 -23.27 -3.04 -6.77
C SER A 23 -22.03 -2.14 -6.95
N ILE A 24 -22.24 -0.84 -7.17
CA ILE A 24 -21.13 0.14 -7.26
C ILE A 24 -20.28 0.12 -5.98
N SER A 25 -20.89 -0.08 -4.81
CA SER A 25 -20.18 -0.21 -3.54
C SER A 25 -19.24 -1.42 -3.51
N GLU A 26 -19.67 -2.56 -4.06
CA GLU A 26 -18.84 -3.76 -4.17
C GLU A 26 -17.70 -3.57 -5.16
N THR A 27 -17.95 -2.91 -6.29
CA THR A 27 -16.91 -2.53 -7.25
C THR A 27 -15.86 -1.66 -6.57
N LEU A 28 -16.27 -0.63 -5.82
CA LEU A 28 -15.35 0.24 -5.07
C LEU A 28 -14.53 -0.54 -4.05
N LEU A 29 -15.15 -1.42 -3.25
CA LEU A 29 -14.42 -2.24 -2.28
C LEU A 29 -13.40 -3.17 -2.92
N ARG A 30 -13.69 -3.69 -4.12
CA ARG A 30 -12.79 -4.58 -4.85
C ARG A 30 -11.63 -3.83 -5.49
N GLU A 31 -11.89 -2.69 -6.11
CA GLU A 31 -10.91 -1.88 -6.82
C GLU A 31 -10.03 -1.04 -5.87
N LEU A 32 -10.64 -0.49 -4.81
CA LEU A 32 -9.96 0.29 -3.79
C LEU A 32 -9.46 -0.56 -2.62
N LYS A 33 -9.57 -1.90 -2.72
CA LYS A 33 -9.03 -2.80 -1.70
C LYS A 33 -7.59 -2.36 -1.45
N PRO A 34 -7.24 -1.95 -0.21
CA PRO A 34 -5.88 -1.58 0.07
C PRO A 34 -5.04 -2.79 -0.32
N VAL A 35 -4.12 -2.59 -1.25
CA VAL A 35 -3.07 -3.57 -1.52
C VAL A 35 -2.56 -3.91 -0.13
N LYS A 36 -2.82 -5.14 0.35
CA LYS A 36 -2.28 -5.61 1.63
C LYS A 36 -0.83 -5.16 1.59
N LYS A 37 -0.42 -4.25 2.49
CA LYS A 37 0.96 -3.72 2.48
C LYS A 37 1.83 -4.95 2.30
N CYS A 38 2.47 -5.07 1.13
CA CYS A 38 3.31 -6.22 0.86
C CYS A 38 4.32 -6.28 2.00
N GLU A 39 4.71 -7.48 2.45
CA GLU A 39 5.61 -7.61 3.61
C GLU A 39 6.85 -6.71 3.46
N ARG A 40 7.36 -6.55 2.23
CA ARG A 40 8.40 -5.57 1.86
C ARG A 40 8.11 -4.11 2.23
N ARG A 41 6.87 -3.63 2.14
CA ARG A 41 6.48 -2.27 2.57
C ARG A 41 6.40 -2.13 4.09
N LYS A 42 6.01 -3.19 4.81
CA LYS A 42 6.07 -3.18 6.29
C LYS A 42 7.52 -3.21 6.76
N GLU A 43 8.34 -4.06 6.15
CA GLU A 43 9.78 -4.16 6.40
C GLU A 43 10.48 -2.82 6.16
N LEU A 44 10.15 -2.13 5.05
CA LEU A 44 10.70 -0.80 4.75
C LEU A 44 10.21 0.29 5.73
N GLU A 45 8.97 0.21 6.23
CA GLU A 45 8.51 1.10 7.30
C GLU A 45 9.20 0.81 8.64
N GLN A 46 9.55 -0.45 8.90
CA GLN A 46 10.24 -0.86 10.11
C GLN A 46 11.70 -0.39 10.09
N LEU A 47 12.41 -0.57 8.98
CA LEU A 47 13.76 -0.04 8.75
C LEU A 47 13.82 1.50 8.85
N ARG A 48 12.75 2.20 8.47
CA ARG A 48 12.64 3.67 8.63
C ARG A 48 12.46 4.14 10.07
N LYS A 49 12.01 3.27 10.98
CA LYS A 49 11.88 3.57 12.41
C LYS A 49 13.18 3.33 13.17
N GLU A 50 14.09 2.54 12.59
CA GLU A 50 15.41 2.37 13.15
C GLU A 50 16.20 3.68 13.01
N PRO A 51 16.98 4.07 14.03
CA PRO A 51 17.83 5.25 13.93
C PRO A 51 18.80 5.06 12.77
N ALA A 52 18.91 6.07 11.91
CA ALA A 52 19.82 6.02 10.77
C ALA A 52 21.25 5.81 11.29
N ILE A 53 21.79 4.64 11.04
CA ILE A 53 23.17 4.28 11.38
C ILE A 53 24.05 4.85 10.26
N THR A 54 25.14 5.52 10.62
CA THR A 54 26.12 5.98 9.63
C THR A 54 26.87 4.79 9.03
N GLN A 55 27.38 4.92 7.79
CA GLN A 55 28.12 3.82 7.12
C GLN A 55 29.28 3.29 7.97
N SER A 56 29.99 4.17 8.67
CA SER A 56 31.08 3.81 9.59
C SER A 56 30.63 2.97 10.80
N GLU A 57 29.45 3.23 11.34
CA GLU A 57 28.87 2.47 12.45
C GLU A 57 28.34 1.10 11.99
N PHE A 58 27.90 0.99 10.73
CA PHE A 58 27.50 -0.29 10.14
C PHE A 58 28.71 -1.19 9.84
N GLU A 59 29.76 -0.62 9.25
CA GLU A 59 31.00 -1.35 8.92
C GLU A 59 31.70 -1.90 10.17
N SER A 60 31.71 -1.14 11.27
CA SER A 60 32.26 -1.59 12.55
C SER A 60 31.46 -2.73 13.19
N ARG A 61 30.13 -2.79 13.00
CA ARG A 61 29.28 -3.90 13.45
C ARG A 61 29.47 -5.18 12.64
N ILE A 62 29.58 -5.08 11.31
CA ILE A 62 29.82 -6.27 10.47
C ILE A 62 31.27 -6.75 10.57
N GLY A 63 32.21 -5.83 10.79
CA GLY A 63 33.63 -6.16 10.99
C GLY A 63 33.90 -6.97 12.26
N SER A 64 33.08 -6.84 13.31
CA SER A 64 33.25 -7.59 14.56
C SER A 64 32.74 -9.03 14.51
N ASP A 65 31.79 -9.35 13.63
CA ASP A 65 31.20 -10.70 13.49
C ASP A 65 32.04 -11.65 12.60
N ARG A 66 33.20 -11.20 12.09
CA ARG A 66 34.09 -11.98 11.21
C ARG A 66 35.35 -12.54 11.91
N THR A 67 35.39 -12.55 13.24
CA THR A 67 36.44 -13.20 14.06
C THR A 67 35.81 -14.17 15.04
#